data_AF-A0A7C2CUR8-F1
#
_entry.id   AF-A0A7C2CUR8-F1
#
_cell.length_a   1.000
_cell.length_b   1.000
_cell.length_c   1.000
_cell.angle_alpha   90.00
_cell.angle_beta   90.00
_cell.angle_gamma   90.00
#
_symmetry.space_group_name_H-M   'P 1'
#
loop_
_entity.id
_entity.type
_entity.pdbx_description
1 polymer ?
#
loop_
_entity_poly.entity_id
_entity_poly.type
_entity_poly.pdbx_seq_one_letter_code
_entity_poly.pdbx_strand_id
1 'polypeptide(L)'
;MRRVFGRMGVALLVSAVVLVSVGWTTDVSGDITADTTWRAANSPFIIRNNISVRNNATLTIEAGIVVRFAGNFTLTIRNGSRLVA
;
A
#
# COMPACT_ATOMS: atom_id res chain seq x y z
N MET A 1 11.51 -58.11 -31.70
CA MET A 1 12.94 -57.77 -31.67
C MET A 1 13.19 -56.61 -32.62
N ARG A 2 13.47 -55.42 -32.08
CA ARG A 2 14.16 -54.26 -32.70
C ARG A 2 14.07 -53.09 -31.72
N ARG A 3 15.13 -52.90 -30.92
CA ARG A 3 15.31 -51.73 -30.06
C ARG A 3 15.99 -50.63 -30.85
N VAL A 4 15.47 -49.40 -30.81
CA VAL A 4 16.27 -48.17 -30.93
C VAL A 4 15.64 -47.10 -30.02
N PHE A 5 16.49 -46.51 -29.17
CA PHE A 5 16.19 -45.44 -28.22
C PHE A 5 16.01 -44.08 -28.94
N GLY A 6 14.95 -43.35 -28.60
CA GLY A 6 14.72 -41.95 -29.00
C GLY A 6 14.44 -41.09 -27.76
N ARG A 7 15.05 -39.91 -27.72
CA ARG A 7 15.43 -39.17 -26.51
C ARG A 7 14.30 -38.30 -25.95
N MET A 8 14.32 -38.13 -24.63
CA MET A 8 14.09 -36.88 -23.88
C MET A 8 12.79 -36.09 -24.11
N GLY A 9 12.01 -35.94 -23.05
CA GLY A 9 11.04 -34.87 -22.92
C GLY A 9 10.24 -34.92 -21.63
N VAL A 10 10.89 -34.93 -20.46
CA VAL A 10 10.19 -34.52 -19.23
C VAL A 10 10.07 -33.00 -19.29
N ALA A 11 8.93 -32.50 -19.75
CA ALA A 11 8.59 -31.10 -19.63
C ALA A 11 8.27 -30.81 -18.16
N LEU A 12 9.28 -30.40 -17.39
CA LEU A 12 9.05 -29.72 -16.13
C LEU A 12 8.31 -28.42 -16.47
N LEU A 13 6.99 -28.40 -16.24
CA LEU A 13 6.25 -27.14 -16.09
C LEU A 13 6.76 -26.48 -14.82
N VAL A 14 7.88 -25.75 -14.93
CA VAL A 14 8.23 -24.75 -13.92
C VAL A 14 7.24 -23.63 -14.14
N SER A 15 6.06 -23.75 -13.54
CA SER A 15 5.15 -22.61 -13.38
C SER A 15 5.94 -21.56 -12.63
N ALA A 16 6.34 -20.50 -13.32
CA ALA A 16 6.93 -19.33 -12.69
C ALA A 16 5.89 -18.79 -11.70
N VAL A 17 6.12 -19.00 -10.40
CA VAL A 17 5.44 -18.22 -9.38
C VAL A 17 5.99 -16.82 -9.51
N VAL A 18 5.27 -15.98 -10.26
CA VAL A 18 5.56 -14.55 -10.28
C VAL A 18 5.17 -14.02 -8.90
N LEU A 19 6.17 -13.73 -8.07
CA LEU A 19 5.98 -12.97 -6.84
C LEU A 19 5.66 -11.52 -7.21
N VAL A 20 4.47 -11.27 -7.76
CA VAL A 20 3.99 -9.90 -7.89
C VAL A 20 3.65 -9.48 -6.46
N SER A 21 4.49 -8.63 -5.85
CA SER A 21 4.07 -7.92 -4.64
C SER A 21 2.94 -7.00 -5.07
N VAL A 22 1.69 -7.42 -4.90
CA VAL A 22 0.55 -6.52 -4.99
C VAL A 22 0.69 -5.60 -3.79
N GLY A 23 1.39 -4.47 -3.96
CA GLY A 23 1.45 -3.45 -2.92
C GLY A 23 0.04 -2.91 -2.72
N TRP A 24 -0.50 -3.07 -1.52
CA TRP A 24 -1.77 -2.42 -1.17
C TRP A 24 -1.53 -0.91 -1.19
N THR A 25 -2.21 -0.20 -2.09
CA THR A 25 -2.22 1.27 -2.09
C THR A 25 -3.52 1.73 -1.47
N THR A 26 -3.43 2.68 -0.54
CA THR A 26 -4.61 3.28 0.08
C THR A 26 -4.77 4.71 -0.41
N ASP A 27 -5.87 4.97 -1.11
CA ASP A 27 -6.19 6.28 -1.64
C ASP A 27 -6.91 7.12 -0.58
N VAL A 28 -6.39 8.32 -0.30
CA VAL A 28 -6.97 9.26 0.67
C VAL A 28 -7.40 10.53 -0.05
N SER A 29 -8.71 10.78 -0.06
CA SER A 29 -9.31 11.95 -0.72
C SER A 29 -10.25 12.76 0.19
N GLY A 30 -10.52 12.26 1.40
CA GLY A 30 -11.40 12.87 2.39
C GLY A 30 -10.70 13.23 3.69
N ASP A 31 -11.33 14.11 4.46
CA ASP A 31 -10.88 14.48 5.80
C ASP A 31 -10.87 13.29 6.76
N ILE A 32 -9.96 13.32 7.72
CA ILE A 32 -9.92 12.41 8.86
C ILE A 32 -10.63 13.10 10.03
N THR A 33 -11.80 12.59 10.38
CA THR A 33 -12.70 13.20 11.38
C THR A 33 -12.86 12.38 12.66
N ALA A 34 -12.17 11.24 12.73
CA ALA A 34 -12.11 10.32 13.87
C ALA A 34 -10.71 9.72 13.94
N ASP A 35 -10.33 9.24 15.13
CA ASP A 35 -9.04 8.62 15.36
C ASP A 35 -8.78 7.51 14.34
N THR A 36 -7.67 7.64 13.62
CA THR A 36 -7.34 6.77 12.49
C THR A 36 -5.88 6.38 12.60
N THR A 37 -5.60 5.08 12.43
CA THR A 37 -4.24 4.56 12.33
C THR A 37 -3.97 4.14 10.89
N TRP A 38 -3.02 4.80 10.24
CA TRP A 38 -2.42 4.31 9.02
C TRP A 38 -1.42 3.22 9.40
N ARG A 39 -1.60 2.04 8.80
CA ARG A 39 -0.83 0.83 9.12
C ARG A 39 0.11 0.42 8.00
N ALA A 40 1.23 -0.20 8.35
CA ALA A 40 2.22 -0.66 7.36
C ALA A 40 1.63 -1.60 6.30
N ALA A 41 0.65 -2.44 6.68
CA ALA A 41 -0.04 -3.35 5.77
C ALA A 41 -0.81 -2.64 4.63
N ASN A 42 -1.14 -1.36 4.81
CA ASN A 42 -1.90 -0.53 3.89
C ASN A 42 -1.03 0.53 3.18
N SER A 43 0.28 0.45 3.37
CA SER A 43 1.25 1.38 2.79
C SER A 43 1.55 1.00 1.33
N PRO A 44 1.63 1.97 0.39
CA PRO A 44 1.62 3.41 0.61
C PRO A 44 0.22 4.04 0.76
N PHE A 45 0.14 5.14 1.51
CA PHE A 45 -1.03 6.03 1.54
C PHE A 45 -0.83 7.16 0.53
N ILE A 46 -1.75 7.32 -0.43
CA ILE A 46 -1.66 8.32 -1.49
C ILE A 46 -2.76 9.37 -1.33
N ILE A 47 -2.38 10.58 -0.95
CA ILE A 47 -3.24 11.75 -0.82
C ILE A 47 -3.53 12.32 -2.21
N ARG A 48 -4.82 12.38 -2.58
CA ARG A 48 -5.30 12.84 -3.90
C ARG A 48 -6.10 14.15 -3.86
N ASN A 49 -6.27 14.74 -2.69
CA ASN A 49 -6.91 16.04 -2.52
C ASN A 49 -6.32 16.75 -1.29
N ASN A 50 -6.62 18.02 -1.12
CA ASN A 50 -6.40 18.69 0.17
C ASN A 50 -7.26 18.02 1.23
N ILE A 51 -6.63 17.52 2.29
CA ILE A 51 -7.31 16.85 3.41
C ILE A 51 -6.92 17.48 4.73
N SER A 52 -7.79 17.33 5.72
CA SER A 52 -7.52 17.75 7.08
C SER A 52 -7.79 16.66 8.11
N VAL A 53 -6.95 16.63 9.14
CA VAL A 53 -7.28 15.97 10.41
C VAL A 53 -8.02 17.02 11.24
N ARG A 54 -9.28 16.74 11.57
CA ARG A 54 -10.16 17.68 12.27
C ARG A 54 -11.05 16.96 13.28
N ASN A 55 -11.88 17.71 14.00
CA ASN A 55 -12.81 17.18 15.01
C ASN A 55 -12.08 16.51 16.20
N ASN A 56 -10.98 17.11 16.65
CA ASN A 56 -10.13 16.60 17.73
C ASN A 56 -9.58 15.18 17.48
N ALA A 57 -9.55 14.75 16.22
CA ALA A 57 -9.04 13.43 15.84
C ALA A 57 -7.50 13.36 15.91
N THR A 58 -7.00 12.16 16.19
CA THR A 58 -5.60 11.80 16.05
C THR A 58 -5.41 10.94 14.78
N LEU A 59 -4.55 11.41 13.87
CA LEU A 59 -3.94 10.54 12.86
C LEU A 59 -2.66 9.94 13.43
N THR A 60 -2.61 8.61 13.53
CA THR A 60 -1.39 7.87 13.88
C THR A 60 -0.84 7.20 12.63
N ILE A 61 0.44 7.42 12.33
CA ILE A 61 1.16 6.80 11.23
C ILE A 61 2.17 5.84 11.86
N GLU A 62 2.02 4.54 11.60
CA GLU A 62 3.02 3.56 12.06
C GLU A 62 4.38 3.77 11.39
N ALA A 63 5.45 3.38 12.08
CA ALA A 63 6.80 3.45 11.56
C ALA A 63 6.94 2.61 10.26
N GLY A 64 7.70 3.14 9.30
CA GLY A 64 7.96 2.49 8.01
C GLY A 64 6.88 2.71 6.94
N ILE A 65 5.85 3.49 7.22
CA ILE A 65 4.83 3.86 6.23
C ILE A 65 5.36 4.94 5.29
N VAL A 66 5.11 4.76 4.00
CA VAL A 66 5.26 5.79 2.99
C VAL A 66 3.93 6.52 2.78
N VAL A 67 3.95 7.86 2.95
CA VAL A 67 2.86 8.77 2.59
C VAL A 67 3.27 9.56 1.36
N ARG A 68 2.42 9.58 0.33
CA ARG A 68 2.69 10.26 -0.94
C ARG A 68 1.58 11.27 -1.24
N PHE A 69 1.95 12.40 -1.81
CA PHE A 69 1.01 13.36 -2.36
C PHE A 69 1.00 13.22 -3.88
N ALA A 70 -0.17 12.94 -4.46
CA ALA A 70 -0.31 12.74 -5.91
C ALA A 70 -0.27 14.05 -6.72
N GLY A 71 -0.13 15.19 -6.04
CA GLY A 71 -0.07 16.53 -6.60
C GLY A 71 0.30 17.55 -5.52
N ASN A 72 0.11 18.83 -5.82
CA ASN A 72 0.34 19.93 -4.87
C ASN A 72 -0.79 20.02 -3.83
N PHE A 73 -0.94 18.95 -3.04
CA PHE A 73 -1.98 18.81 -2.02
C PHE A 73 -1.40 19.01 -0.62
N THR A 74 -2.29 19.30 0.32
CA THR A 74 -1.95 19.51 1.73
C THR A 74 -2.62 18.48 2.65
N LEU A 75 -1.90 18.11 3.71
CA LEU A 75 -2.43 17.45 4.90
C LEU A 75 -2.37 18.47 6.03
N THR A 76 -3.52 19.02 6.41
CA THR A 76 -3.60 20.06 7.44
C THR A 76 -4.06 19.48 8.77
N ILE A 77 -3.35 19.77 9.85
CA ILE A 77 -3.80 19.44 11.21
C ILE A 77 -4.55 20.64 11.78
N ARG A 78 -5.86 20.51 12.00
CA ARG A 78 -6.69 21.60 12.55
C ARG A 78 -6.52 21.71 14.07
N ASN A 79 -6.98 22.83 14.62
CA ASN A 79 -7.00 23.07 16.07
C ASN A 79 -7.62 21.87 16.82
N GLY A 80 -6.99 21.47 17.93
CA GLY A 80 -7.39 20.33 18.75
C GLY A 80 -7.08 18.94 18.18
N SER A 81 -6.62 18.85 16.92
CA SER A 81 -6.28 17.57 16.27
C SER A 81 -4.78 17.26 16.41
N ARG A 82 -4.39 15.99 16.21
CA ARG A 82 -3.00 15.54 16.41
C ARG A 82 -2.51 14.64 15.28
N LEU A 83 -1.23 14.77 14.96
CA LEU A 83 -0.46 13.82 14.15
C LEU A 83 0.57 13.14 15.05
N VAL A 84 0.64 11.81 14.99
CA VAL A 84 1.68 10.99 15.62
C VAL A 84 2.32 10.17 14.51
N ALA A 85 3.61 10.33 14.26
CA ALA A 85 4.33 9.67 13.17
C ALA A 85 5.80 9.47 13.54
#